data_AF-U6F6N8-F1
#
_entry.id   AF-U6F6N8-F1
#
_cell.length_a   1.000
_cell.length_b   1.000
_cell.length_c   1.000
_cell.angle_alpha   90.00
_cell.angle_beta   90.00
_cell.angle_gamma   90.00
#
_symmetry.space_group_name_H-M   'P 1'
#
loop_
_entity.id
_entity.type
_entity.pdbx_description
1 polymer ?
#
loop_
_entity_poly.entity_id
_entity_poly.type
_entity_poly.pdbx_seq_one_letter_code
_entity_poly.pdbx_strand_id
1 'polypeptide(L)'
;MPTSYTFKASDNEPVVVHLVHIKKTIEHTNPVPAADKTPTDKPIDGAHEDDLNKTITRTINVTDPEGTTKKTDQTATVYRNAVVDEVTGEVTYGDWSTGNWGSFTTPAIAGYTPTISSVATKPVTVGTDPEIIKHYLHTK
;
A
#
# COMPACT_ATOMS: atom_id res chain seq x y z
N MET A 1 -39.32 24.13 12.00
CA MET A 1 -38.23 24.58 12.90
C MET A 1 -38.29 26.09 13.00
N PRO A 2 -38.02 26.71 14.17
CA PRO A 2 -37.93 28.16 14.25
C PRO A 2 -36.82 28.66 13.32
N THR A 3 -37.07 29.75 12.60
CA THR A 3 -36.14 30.34 11.62
C THR A 3 -35.45 31.60 12.14
N SER A 4 -35.82 32.05 13.34
CA SER A 4 -35.22 33.20 14.00
C SER A 4 -35.24 33.04 15.52
N TYR A 5 -34.27 33.65 16.17
CA TYR A 5 -34.21 33.83 17.62
C TYR A 5 -33.91 35.29 17.89
N THR A 6 -34.63 35.89 18.82
CA THR A 6 -34.38 37.27 19.25
C THR A 6 -33.77 37.23 20.64
N PHE A 7 -32.52 37.66 20.73
CA PHE A 7 -31.85 37.84 22.02
C PHE A 7 -32.63 38.87 22.87
N LYS A 8 -32.94 38.49 24.10
CA LYS A 8 -33.55 39.33 25.13
C LYS A 8 -32.45 40.01 25.97
N ALA A 9 -32.83 41.05 26.70
CA ALA A 9 -31.92 41.76 27.61
C ALA A 9 -31.47 40.92 28.83
N SER A 10 -32.25 39.89 29.21
CA SER A 10 -31.93 38.92 30.27
C SER A 10 -32.64 37.58 30.01
N ASP A 11 -32.26 36.54 30.75
CA ASP A 11 -32.93 35.23 30.77
C ASP A 11 -33.04 34.55 29.40
N ASN A 12 -31.97 34.67 28.59
CA ASN A 12 -31.84 33.90 27.36
C ASN A 12 -31.50 32.45 27.68
N GLU A 13 -32.28 31.51 27.13
CA GLU A 13 -31.92 30.09 27.13
C GLU A 13 -30.63 29.84 26.34
N PRO A 14 -29.76 28.91 26.77
CA PRO A 14 -28.56 28.55 26.02
C PRO A 14 -28.91 28.02 24.62
N VAL A 15 -28.26 28.58 23.60
CA VAL A 15 -28.25 27.98 22.26
C VAL A 15 -27.09 26.98 22.20
N VAL A 16 -27.41 25.69 22.12
CA VAL A 16 -26.41 24.62 22.02
C VAL A 16 -26.32 24.14 20.58
N VAL A 17 -25.14 24.27 19.97
CA VAL A 17 -24.84 23.75 18.63
C VAL A 17 -23.94 22.53 18.80
N HIS A 18 -24.40 21.38 18.31
CA HIS A 18 -23.60 20.16 18.27
C HIS A 18 -22.94 20.06 16.91
N LEU A 19 -21.61 19.89 16.90
CA LEU A 19 -20.84 19.63 15.70
C LEU A 19 -20.22 18.24 15.78
N VAL A 20 -19.99 17.64 14.62
CA VAL A 20 -19.24 16.40 14.46
C VAL A 20 -18.06 16.66 13.54
N HIS A 21 -17.00 15.88 13.69
CA HIS A 21 -15.85 15.98 12.80
C HIS A 21 -16.19 15.43 11.42
N ILE A 22 -15.74 16.14 10.40
CA ILE A 22 -15.79 15.67 9.01
C ILE A 22 -14.68 14.63 8.85
N LYS A 23 -15.03 13.51 8.20
CA LYS A 23 -14.09 12.44 7.88
C LYS A 23 -13.96 12.32 6.38
N LYS A 24 -12.73 12.27 5.87
CA LYS A 24 -12.41 12.18 4.46
C LYS A 24 -11.74 10.85 4.15
N THR A 25 -12.27 10.13 3.18
CA THR A 25 -11.62 8.93 2.63
C THR A 25 -10.47 9.34 1.73
N ILE A 26 -9.32 8.71 1.94
CA ILE A 26 -8.13 8.81 1.10
C ILE A 26 -7.93 7.46 0.42
N GLU A 27 -8.05 7.46 -0.90
CA GLU A 27 -7.80 6.30 -1.74
C GLU A 27 -6.30 6.12 -1.95
N HIS A 28 -5.82 4.88 -1.94
CA HIS A 28 -4.42 4.55 -2.23
C HIS A 28 -3.94 5.07 -3.60
N THR A 29 -4.85 5.30 -4.54
CA THR A 29 -4.53 5.86 -5.87
C THR A 29 -4.36 7.39 -5.87
N ASN A 30 -4.73 8.06 -4.78
CA ASN A 30 -4.55 9.48 -4.60
C ASN A 30 -4.22 9.80 -3.12
N PRO A 31 -3.02 9.40 -2.64
CA PRO A 31 -2.57 9.72 -1.30
C PRO A 31 -2.39 11.23 -1.12
N VAL A 32 -2.37 11.64 0.14
CA VAL A 32 -2.14 13.02 0.54
C VAL A 32 -0.65 13.36 0.38
N PRO A 33 -0.27 14.45 -0.31
CA PRO A 33 1.10 14.94 -0.32
C PRO A 33 1.63 15.22 1.09
N ALA A 34 2.91 14.94 1.35
CA ALA A 34 3.51 15.08 2.69
C ALA A 34 3.46 16.51 3.28
N ALA A 35 3.31 17.53 2.45
CA ALA A 35 3.22 18.92 2.89
C ALA A 35 1.80 19.37 3.27
N ASP A 36 0.78 18.59 2.89
CA ASP A 36 -0.62 18.96 3.08
C ASP A 36 -1.04 18.78 4.55
N LYS A 37 -2.01 19.58 4.96
CA LYS A 37 -2.56 19.60 6.31
C LYS A 37 -4.08 19.58 6.26
N THR A 38 -4.69 19.31 7.41
CA THR A 38 -6.13 19.48 7.57
C THR A 38 -6.54 20.96 7.47
N PRO A 39 -7.83 21.27 7.25
CA PRO A 39 -8.35 22.65 7.33
C PRO A 39 -8.09 23.37 8.66
N THR A 40 -7.79 22.62 9.72
CA THR A 40 -7.42 23.12 11.06
C THR A 40 -5.90 23.20 11.28
N ASP A 41 -5.12 23.15 10.20
CA ASP A 41 -3.65 23.18 10.19
C ASP A 41 -2.99 22.02 10.96
N LYS A 42 -3.68 20.88 11.14
CA LYS A 42 -3.08 19.66 11.72
C LYS A 42 -2.31 18.87 10.66
N PRO A 43 -1.14 18.30 11.03
CA PRO A 43 -0.44 17.38 10.15
C PRO A 43 -1.30 16.12 9.92
N ILE A 44 -1.10 15.47 8.77
CA ILE A 44 -1.76 14.21 8.41
C ILE A 44 -0.66 13.15 8.34
N ASP A 45 -0.40 12.45 9.44
CA ASP A 45 0.62 11.39 9.48
C ASP A 45 -0.06 10.04 9.18
N GLY A 46 0.25 9.42 8.04
CA GLY A 46 -0.25 8.07 7.71
C GLY A 46 -1.13 7.97 6.47
N ALA A 47 -1.35 9.04 5.71
CA ALA A 47 -2.16 9.00 4.48
C ALA A 47 -1.34 9.29 3.22
N HIS A 48 -0.02 9.10 3.28
CA HIS A 48 0.90 9.34 2.18
C HIS A 48 1.13 8.07 1.35
N GLU A 49 1.83 8.20 0.22
CA GLU A 49 2.07 7.10 -0.73
C GLU A 49 2.65 5.86 -0.03
N ASP A 50 3.71 5.99 0.76
CA ASP A 50 4.37 4.86 1.42
C ASP A 50 3.55 4.27 2.59
N ASP A 51 2.57 5.01 3.11
CA ASP A 51 1.66 4.53 4.15
C ASP A 51 0.54 3.65 3.58
N LEU A 52 0.16 3.93 2.32
CA LEU A 52 -0.99 3.34 1.65
C LEU A 52 -0.59 2.32 0.58
N ASN A 53 0.63 2.35 0.07
CA ASN A 53 1.12 1.48 -1.00
C ASN A 53 2.46 0.84 -0.62
N LYS A 54 2.61 -0.46 -0.88
CA LYS A 54 3.87 -1.19 -0.70
C LYS A 54 4.11 -2.13 -1.86
N THR A 55 5.27 -2.00 -2.51
CA THR A 55 5.70 -2.91 -3.57
C THR A 55 6.71 -3.91 -3.05
N ILE A 56 6.44 -5.21 -3.26
CA ILE A 56 7.27 -6.31 -2.78
C ILE A 56 7.75 -7.09 -4.01
N THR A 57 9.07 -7.33 -4.06
CA THR A 57 9.74 -7.88 -5.24
C THR A 57 10.32 -9.26 -4.95
N ARG A 58 10.09 -10.19 -5.87
CA ARG A 58 10.82 -11.45 -5.98
C ARG A 58 11.76 -11.39 -7.17
N THR A 59 13.04 -11.61 -6.90
CA THR A 59 14.09 -11.67 -7.91
C THR A 59 14.46 -13.13 -8.20
N ILE A 60 14.37 -13.54 -9.46
CA ILE A 60 14.80 -14.86 -9.93
C ILE A 60 16.09 -14.69 -10.74
N ASN A 61 17.16 -15.35 -10.29
CA ASN A 61 18.47 -15.34 -10.91
C ASN A 61 18.79 -16.71 -11.51
N VAL A 62 19.00 -16.73 -12.82
CA VAL A 62 19.41 -17.90 -13.61
C VAL A 62 20.89 -17.75 -13.95
N THR A 63 21.76 -18.58 -13.39
CA THR A 63 23.19 -18.57 -13.71
C THR A 63 23.55 -19.73 -14.65
N ASP A 64 24.19 -19.44 -15.77
CA ASP A 64 24.73 -20.46 -16.67
C ASP A 64 26.11 -20.97 -16.22
N PRO A 65 26.63 -22.07 -16.81
CA PRO A 65 27.95 -22.59 -16.45
C PRO A 65 29.14 -21.69 -16.81
N GLU A 66 28.94 -20.71 -17.69
CA GLU A 66 29.94 -19.69 -18.00
C GLU A 66 29.96 -18.58 -16.92
N GLY A 67 29.03 -18.62 -15.97
CA GLY A 67 28.91 -17.69 -14.85
C GLY A 67 28.00 -16.49 -15.14
N THR A 68 27.41 -16.41 -16.34
CA THR A 68 26.50 -15.32 -16.69
C THR A 68 25.17 -15.51 -15.97
N THR A 69 24.71 -14.46 -15.29
CA THR A 69 23.44 -14.49 -14.54
C THR A 69 22.39 -13.61 -15.21
N LYS A 70 21.26 -14.22 -15.59
CA LYS A 70 20.06 -13.50 -16.03
C LYS A 70 19.11 -13.29 -14.87
N LYS A 71 18.73 -12.04 -14.64
CA LYS A 71 17.81 -11.62 -13.58
C LYS A 71 16.39 -11.41 -14.14
N THR A 72 15.37 -11.86 -13.43
CA THR A 72 13.95 -11.61 -13.71
C THR A 72 13.27 -11.16 -12.42
N ASP A 73 12.75 -9.93 -12.39
CA ASP A 73 12.00 -9.41 -11.25
C ASP A 73 10.50 -9.61 -11.43
N GLN A 74 9.84 -10.04 -10.35
CA GLN A 74 8.40 -10.15 -10.25
C GLN A 74 7.95 -9.23 -9.11
N THR A 75 7.09 -8.27 -9.42
CA THR A 75 6.60 -7.30 -8.44
C THR A 75 5.14 -7.60 -8.11
N ALA A 76 4.76 -7.32 -6.87
CA ALA A 76 3.39 -7.28 -6.43
C ALA A 76 3.21 -6.04 -5.54
N THR A 77 2.26 -5.19 -5.89
CA THR A 77 1.90 -4.02 -5.09
C THR A 77 0.68 -4.36 -4.25
N VAL A 78 0.80 -4.20 -2.95
CA VAL A 78 -0.32 -4.26 -1.99
C VAL A 78 -0.62 -2.84 -1.53
N TYR A 79 -1.89 -2.58 -1.22
CA TYR A 79 -2.37 -1.24 -0.91
C TYR A 79 -3.48 -1.26 0.14
N ARG A 80 -3.77 -0.13 0.77
CA ARG A 80 -4.93 0.09 1.63
C ARG A 80 -5.44 1.51 1.51
N ASN A 81 -6.72 1.72 1.77
CA ASN A 81 -7.29 3.06 1.89
C ASN A 81 -7.25 3.53 3.35
N ALA A 82 -7.38 4.84 3.55
CA ALA A 82 -7.44 5.46 4.86
C ALA A 82 -8.62 6.42 4.98
N VAL A 83 -8.98 6.75 6.22
CA VAL A 83 -9.92 7.81 6.56
C VAL A 83 -9.24 8.79 7.50
N VAL A 84 -9.21 10.06 7.12
CA VAL A 84 -8.62 11.16 7.88
C VAL A 84 -9.73 11.96 8.54
N ASP A 85 -9.60 12.23 9.84
CA ASP A 85 -10.41 13.23 10.54
C ASP A 85 -9.90 14.65 10.21
N GLU A 86 -10.72 15.47 9.56
CA GLU A 86 -10.30 16.80 9.09
C GLU A 86 -10.14 17.83 10.22
N VAL A 87 -10.50 17.50 11.46
CA VAL A 87 -10.28 18.39 12.61
C VAL A 87 -9.01 18.01 13.35
N THR A 88 -8.77 16.71 13.55
CA THR A 88 -7.64 16.22 14.37
C THR A 88 -6.41 15.81 13.57
N GLY A 89 -6.59 15.41 12.31
CA GLY A 89 -5.54 14.79 11.50
C GLY A 89 -5.38 13.29 11.77
N GLU A 90 -6.19 12.70 12.64
CA GLU A 90 -6.12 11.27 12.96
C GLU A 90 -6.47 10.40 11.73
N VAL A 91 -5.63 9.39 11.50
CA VAL A 91 -5.77 8.45 10.38
C VAL A 91 -6.23 7.10 10.87
N THR A 92 -7.28 6.57 10.24
CA THR A 92 -7.74 5.18 10.43
C THR A 92 -7.62 4.41 9.13
N TYR A 93 -7.21 3.16 9.20
CA TYR A 93 -6.90 2.36 8.02
C TYR A 93 -7.96 1.30 7.74
N GLY A 94 -8.19 1.04 6.45
CA GLY A 94 -8.79 -0.20 5.99
C GLY A 94 -7.78 -1.35 5.96
N ASP A 95 -8.28 -2.52 5.58
CA ASP A 95 -7.44 -3.71 5.40
C ASP A 95 -6.49 -3.54 4.20
N TRP A 96 -5.31 -4.16 4.31
CA TRP A 96 -4.41 -4.31 3.17
C TRP A 96 -4.98 -5.26 2.13
N SER A 97 -4.83 -4.90 0.86
CA SER A 97 -5.03 -5.79 -0.27
C SER A 97 -3.94 -6.88 -0.32
N THR A 98 -4.20 -7.90 -1.12
CA THR A 98 -3.23 -8.96 -1.41
C THR A 98 -2.76 -8.89 -2.85
N GLY A 99 -1.50 -9.22 -3.08
CA GLY A 99 -0.91 -9.36 -4.40
C GLY A 99 -0.49 -10.81 -4.67
N ASN A 100 0.17 -11.03 -5.81
CA ASN A 100 0.66 -12.35 -6.17
C ASN A 100 1.86 -12.26 -7.11
N TRP A 101 2.90 -13.05 -6.86
CA TRP A 101 3.93 -13.29 -7.86
C TRP A 101 3.55 -14.50 -8.69
N GLY A 102 3.49 -14.33 -10.01
CA GLY A 102 3.16 -15.41 -10.94
C GLY A 102 4.22 -16.51 -10.97
N SER A 103 3.86 -17.69 -11.46
CA SER A 103 4.83 -18.75 -11.71
C SER A 103 5.89 -18.32 -12.73
N PHE A 104 7.09 -18.89 -12.61
CA PHE A 104 8.16 -18.71 -13.56
C PHE A 104 8.68 -20.07 -14.00
N THR A 105 8.80 -20.29 -15.30
CA THR A 105 9.40 -21.50 -15.86
C THR A 105 10.79 -21.16 -16.38
N THR A 106 11.79 -21.93 -15.96
CA THR A 106 13.16 -21.74 -16.42
C THR A 106 13.24 -22.05 -17.92
N PRO A 107 13.75 -21.12 -18.77
CA PRO A 107 13.91 -21.39 -20.19
C PRO A 107 14.77 -22.62 -20.45
N ALA A 108 14.32 -23.50 -21.33
CA ALA A 108 15.10 -24.65 -21.74
C ALA A 108 16.30 -24.20 -22.60
N ILE A 109 17.51 -24.65 -22.23
CA ILE A 109 18.72 -24.43 -23.02
C ILE A 109 19.26 -25.79 -23.45
N ALA A 110 19.52 -25.95 -24.75
CA ALA A 110 20.06 -27.19 -25.29
C ALA A 110 21.39 -27.54 -24.61
N GLY A 111 21.56 -28.81 -24.22
CA GLY A 111 22.74 -29.28 -23.49
C GLY A 111 22.74 -29.02 -21.98
N TYR A 112 21.74 -28.30 -21.44
CA TYR A 112 21.68 -27.97 -20.01
C TYR A 112 20.39 -28.45 -19.33
N THR A 113 20.47 -28.61 -18.00
CA THR A 113 19.38 -28.92 -17.08
C THR A 113 19.39 -27.92 -15.93
N PRO A 114 18.25 -27.27 -15.62
CA PRO A 114 18.18 -26.32 -14.51
C PRO A 114 18.05 -27.05 -13.16
N THR A 115 18.61 -26.47 -12.09
CA THR A 115 18.36 -26.95 -10.71
C THR A 115 16.92 -26.74 -10.26
N ILE A 116 16.27 -25.72 -10.82
CA ILE A 116 14.87 -25.39 -10.57
C ILE A 116 14.19 -25.27 -11.93
N SER A 117 13.33 -26.23 -12.27
CA SER A 117 12.60 -26.22 -13.54
C SER A 117 11.51 -25.15 -13.56
N SER A 118 10.88 -24.89 -12.42
CA SER A 118 9.91 -23.81 -12.25
C SER A 118 9.84 -23.31 -10.80
N VAL A 119 9.47 -22.05 -10.67
CA VAL A 119 9.08 -21.39 -9.42
C VAL A 119 7.57 -21.27 -9.43
N ALA A 120 6.92 -21.77 -8.37
CA ALA A 120 5.48 -21.70 -8.24
C ALA A 120 4.98 -20.25 -8.00
N THR A 121 3.70 -20.06 -8.31
CA THR A 121 2.95 -18.87 -7.87
C THR A 121 3.01 -18.74 -6.35
N LYS A 122 3.15 -17.51 -5.84
CA LYS A 122 3.16 -17.24 -4.40
C LYS A 122 2.32 -16.00 -4.07
N PRO A 123 1.33 -16.10 -3.15
CA PRO A 123 0.57 -14.94 -2.68
C PRO A 123 1.47 -13.99 -1.91
N VAL A 124 1.19 -12.69 -2.04
CA VAL A 124 1.94 -11.61 -1.41
C VAL A 124 0.99 -10.82 -0.50
N THR A 125 1.42 -10.60 0.73
CA THR A 125 0.75 -9.77 1.73
C THR A 125 1.70 -8.67 2.19
N VAL A 126 1.22 -7.67 2.94
CA VAL A 126 2.07 -6.59 3.47
C VAL A 126 3.27 -7.08 4.29
N GLY A 127 3.14 -8.24 4.94
CA GLY A 127 4.18 -8.88 5.74
C GLY A 127 5.07 -9.86 4.97
N THR A 128 4.88 -10.00 3.65
CA THR A 128 5.75 -10.86 2.83
C THR A 128 7.10 -10.17 2.63
N ASP A 129 8.18 -10.87 2.99
CA ASP A 129 9.54 -10.42 2.72
C ASP A 129 9.88 -10.52 1.22
N PRO A 130 10.74 -9.63 0.70
CA PRO A 130 11.33 -9.80 -0.63
C PRO A 130 12.06 -11.13 -0.75
N GLU A 131 12.02 -11.73 -1.94
CA GLU A 131 12.65 -13.03 -2.20
C GLU A 131 13.76 -12.93 -3.24
N ILE A 132 14.84 -13.68 -3.02
CA ILE A 132 15.87 -13.92 -4.04
C ILE A 132 15.98 -15.43 -4.25
N ILE A 133 15.59 -15.88 -5.43
CA ILE A 133 15.74 -17.26 -5.87
C ILE A 133 16.95 -17.34 -6.80
N LYS A 134 17.90 -18.21 -6.46
CA LYS A 134 19.06 -18.50 -7.30
C LYS A 134 18.95 -19.91 -7.83
N HIS A 135 19.08 -20.08 -9.14
CA HIS A 135 19.17 -21.39 -9.76
C HIS A 135 20.25 -21.41 -10.83
N TYR A 136 20.80 -22.60 -11.03
CA TYR A 136 21.96 -22.82 -11.88
C TYR A 136 21.58 -23.79 -13.00
N LEU A 137 22.11 -23.56 -14.18
CA LEU A 137 22.06 -24.52 -15.27
C LEU A 137 23.29 -25.42 -15.16
N HIS A 138 23.12 -26.71 -15.41
CA HIS A 138 24.20 -27.70 -15.42
C HIS A 138 24.19 -28.45 -16.74
N THR A 139 25.35 -28.85 -17.25
CA THR A 139 25.42 -29.71 -18.44
C THR A 139 24.68 -31.02 -18.17
N LYS A 140 24.01 -31.55 -19.20
CA LYS A 140 23.35 -32.86 -19.15
C LYS A 140 24.34 -34.01 -18.97
#